data_AF-A0A7S2YQI3-F1
#
_entry.id   AF-A0A7S2YQI3-F1
#
_cell.length_a   1.000
_cell.length_b   1.000
_cell.length_c   1.000
_cell.angle_alpha   90.00
_cell.angle_beta   90.00
_cell.angle_gamma   90.00
#
_symmetry.space_group_name_H-M   'P 1'
#
loop_
_entity.id
_entity.type
_entity.pdbx_description
1 polymer ?
#
loop_
_entity_poly.entity_id
_entity_poly.type
_entity_poly.pdbx_seq_one_letter_code
_entity_poly.pdbx_strand_id
1 'polypeptide(L)'
;LGGKPKIEETSMVALRAAAAAASSTSAADIAVIGAGAAGLSAARHLLRCGFRPTILEATQEVGGIWVSKASQHQDQRNKKTWDDMRTNLSRYTCCFPDYPW
;
A
#
# COMPACT_ATOMS: atom_id res chain seq x y z
N LEU A 1 56.78 13.86 -10.03
CA LEU A 1 56.00 12.78 -9.35
C LEU A 1 54.63 13.34 -8.99
N GLY A 2 53.73 13.42 -9.97
CA GLY A 2 52.39 13.98 -9.82
C GLY A 2 51.39 12.89 -9.50
N GLY A 3 50.95 12.81 -8.25
CA GLY A 3 49.83 11.95 -7.83
C GLY A 3 48.51 12.64 -8.12
N LYS A 4 47.72 12.10 -9.04
CA LYS A 4 46.33 12.54 -9.26
C LYS A 4 45.48 12.18 -8.02
N PRO A 5 44.55 13.04 -7.59
CA PRO A 5 43.62 12.70 -6.52
C PRO A 5 42.59 11.66 -7.03
N LYS A 6 42.41 10.60 -6.24
CA LYS A 6 41.44 9.52 -6.44
C LYS A 6 40.03 10.06 -6.09
N ILE A 7 39.30 10.56 -7.09
CA ILE A 7 37.89 10.92 -6.96
C ILE A 7 37.12 9.82 -7.69
N GLU A 8 36.50 8.86 -7.01
CA GLU A 8 35.48 8.03 -7.69
C GLU A 8 34.51 7.20 -6.84
N GLU A 9 34.66 7.05 -5.53
CA GLU A 9 33.73 6.18 -4.77
C GLU A 9 32.85 6.92 -3.74
N THR A 10 33.40 7.93 -3.07
CA THR A 10 32.68 8.72 -2.07
C THR A 10 31.58 9.60 -2.68
N SER A 11 31.70 9.97 -3.95
CA SER A 11 30.75 10.84 -4.66
C SER A 11 29.41 10.16 -4.97
N MET A 12 29.41 8.85 -5.22
CA MET A 12 28.18 8.12 -5.60
C MET A 12 27.30 7.78 -4.39
N VAL A 13 27.91 7.53 -3.21
CA VAL A 13 27.18 7.32 -1.95
C VAL A 13 26.58 8.64 -1.44
N ALA A 14 27.33 9.74 -1.54
CA ALA A 14 26.84 11.07 -1.17
C ALA A 14 25.69 11.55 -2.07
N LEU A 15 25.72 11.24 -3.37
CA LEU A 15 24.66 11.61 -4.31
C LEU A 15 23.33 10.89 -4.01
N ARG A 16 23.37 9.65 -3.50
CA ARG A 16 22.17 8.90 -3.08
C ARG A 16 21.55 9.44 -1.80
N ALA A 17 22.36 9.88 -0.84
CA ALA A 17 21.87 10.50 0.39
C ALA A 17 21.23 11.88 0.12
N ALA A 18 21.79 12.66 -0.82
CA ALA A 18 21.25 13.97 -1.20
C ALA A 18 19.93 13.86 -1.99
N ALA A 19 19.78 12.85 -2.86
CA ALA A 19 18.53 12.62 -3.59
C ALA A 19 17.34 12.26 -2.67
N ALA A 20 17.60 11.62 -1.54
CA ALA A 20 16.59 11.34 -0.52
C ALA A 20 16.17 12.59 0.28
N ALA A 21 17.04 13.61 0.35
CA ALA A 21 16.80 14.85 1.10
C ALA A 21 16.15 15.97 0.25
N ALA A 22 16.20 15.88 -1.08
CA ALA A 22 15.83 16.97 -1.99
C ALA A 22 14.38 16.93 -2.52
N SER A 23 13.60 15.88 -2.22
CA SER A 23 12.17 15.90 -2.52
C SER A 23 11.41 16.40 -1.30
N SER A 24 11.33 17.73 -1.15
CA SER A 24 10.31 18.33 -0.32
C SER A 24 8.96 18.17 -1.02
N THR A 25 8.44 16.95 -1.06
CA THR A 25 7.00 16.74 -1.24
C THR A 25 6.35 17.48 -0.09
N SER A 26 5.70 18.62 -0.38
CA SER A 26 4.80 19.27 0.57
C SER A 26 3.98 18.17 1.23
N ALA A 27 4.01 18.10 2.56
CA ALA A 27 3.35 17.05 3.32
C ALA A 27 1.85 17.09 3.02
N ALA A 28 1.42 16.38 1.98
CA ALA A 28 0.05 16.28 1.57
C ALA A 28 -0.61 15.28 2.51
N ASP A 29 -1.67 15.71 3.20
CA ASP A 29 -2.53 14.81 3.94
C ASP A 29 -3.33 13.97 2.94
N ILE A 30 -3.15 12.65 2.98
CA ILE A 30 -3.79 11.72 2.04
C ILE A 30 -4.85 10.91 2.78
N ALA A 31 -6.09 11.02 2.34
CA ALA A 31 -7.17 10.15 2.78
C ALA A 31 -7.43 9.06 1.74
N VAL A 32 -7.47 7.79 2.18
CA VAL A 32 -7.89 6.64 1.38
C VAL A 32 -9.29 6.22 1.84
N ILE A 33 -10.28 6.32 0.97
CA ILE A 33 -11.67 6.01 1.30
C ILE A 33 -11.96 4.53 0.97
N GLY A 34 -12.24 3.74 2.00
CA GLY A 34 -12.50 2.31 1.95
C GLY A 34 -11.25 1.45 2.24
N ALA A 35 -11.40 0.44 3.10
CA ALA A 35 -10.38 -0.53 3.46
C ALA A 35 -10.61 -1.91 2.81
N GLY A 36 -11.14 -1.93 1.59
CA GLY A 36 -11.14 -3.12 0.74
C GLY A 36 -9.78 -3.38 0.08
N ALA A 37 -9.68 -4.42 -0.75
CA ALA A 37 -8.44 -4.79 -1.44
C ALA A 37 -7.78 -3.60 -2.20
N ALA A 38 -8.60 -2.76 -2.86
CA ALA A 38 -8.11 -1.57 -3.55
C ALA A 38 -7.51 -0.53 -2.61
N GLY A 39 -8.22 -0.18 -1.53
CA GLY A 39 -7.76 0.83 -0.56
C GLY A 39 -6.52 0.38 0.22
N LEU A 40 -6.47 -0.89 0.64
CA LEU A 40 -5.29 -1.46 1.29
C LEU A 40 -4.07 -1.46 0.36
N SER A 41 -4.25 -1.81 -0.92
CA SER A 41 -3.18 -1.74 -1.92
C SER A 41 -2.69 -0.31 -2.14
N ALA A 42 -3.61 0.65 -2.27
CA ALA A 42 -3.28 2.06 -2.42
C ALA A 42 -2.52 2.60 -1.20
N ALA A 43 -3.00 2.34 0.01
CA ALA A 43 -2.35 2.75 1.25
C ALA A 43 -0.94 2.15 1.37
N ARG A 44 -0.77 0.87 1.03
CA ARG A 44 0.55 0.22 1.03
C ARG A 44 1.52 0.88 0.04
N HIS A 45 1.06 1.23 -1.16
CA HIS A 45 1.88 1.91 -2.14
C HIS A 45 2.31 3.30 -1.66
N LEU A 46 1.35 4.07 -1.12
CA LEU A 46 1.60 5.39 -0.53
C LEU A 46 2.63 5.34 0.60
N LEU A 47 2.51 4.36 1.50
CA LEU A 47 3.50 4.14 2.56
C LEU A 47 4.91 3.88 2.01
N ARG A 48 5.03 3.10 0.93
CA ARG A 48 6.33 2.83 0.27
C ARG A 48 6.91 4.05 -0.44
N CYS A 49 6.07 4.99 -0.86
CA CYS A 49 6.48 6.27 -1.42
C CYS A 49 6.82 7.33 -0.36
N GLY A 50 6.76 6.99 0.94
CA GLY A 50 7.09 7.90 2.03
C GLY A 50 5.93 8.75 2.54
N PHE A 51 4.71 8.52 2.05
CA PHE A 51 3.51 9.20 2.55
C PHE A 51 2.93 8.52 3.79
N ARG A 52 2.07 9.23 4.52
CA ARG A 52 1.34 8.73 5.69
C ARG A 52 -0.17 8.85 5.47
N PRO A 53 -0.77 7.92 4.71
CA PRO A 53 -2.20 7.99 4.43
C PRO A 53 -3.05 7.63 5.65
N THR A 54 -4.21 8.27 5.78
CA THR A 54 -5.28 7.88 6.70
C THR A 54 -6.33 7.08 5.93
N ILE A 55 -6.65 5.87 6.38
CA ILE A 55 -7.69 5.04 5.77
C ILE A 55 -9.01 5.29 6.51
N LEU A 56 -10.07 5.60 5.78
CA LEU A 56 -11.42 5.77 6.31
C LEU A 56 -12.30 4.62 5.81
N GLU A 57 -12.70 3.72 6.71
CA GLU A 57 -13.60 2.60 6.42
C GLU A 57 -14.91 2.79 7.17
N ALA A 58 -16.03 2.56 6.48
CA ALA A 58 -17.36 2.75 7.07
C ALA A 58 -17.76 1.57 7.99
N THR A 59 -17.21 0.39 7.73
CA THR A 59 -17.45 -0.83 8.51
C THR A 59 -16.42 -0.99 9.64
N GLN A 60 -16.65 -1.99 10.49
CA GLN A 60 -15.74 -2.31 11.62
C GLN A 60 -14.58 -3.23 11.21
N GLU A 61 -14.57 -3.73 9.98
CA GLU A 61 -13.58 -4.71 9.51
C GLU A 61 -13.02 -4.30 8.14
N VAL A 62 -11.73 -4.57 7.92
CA VAL A 62 -11.11 -4.41 6.60
C VAL A 62 -11.43 -5.60 5.70
N GLY A 63 -11.35 -5.41 4.39
CA GLY A 63 -11.59 -6.46 3.39
C GLY A 63 -12.72 -6.15 2.41
N GLY A 64 -13.53 -5.15 2.71
CA GLY A 64 -14.61 -4.68 1.82
C GLY A 64 -15.63 -5.80 1.56
N ILE A 65 -15.89 -6.12 0.29
CA ILE A 65 -16.89 -7.13 -0.07
C ILE A 65 -16.54 -8.54 0.43
N TRP A 66 -15.26 -8.83 0.71
CA TRP A 66 -14.79 -10.17 1.07
C TRP A 66 -14.92 -10.51 2.56
N VAL A 67 -15.43 -9.59 3.37
CA VAL A 67 -15.69 -9.84 4.79
C VAL A 67 -16.84 -10.84 4.91
N SER A 68 -16.53 -12.05 5.38
CA SER A 68 -17.47 -13.19 5.42
C SER A 68 -18.53 -13.05 6.51
N LYS A 69 -18.14 -12.50 7.66
CA LYS A 69 -19.08 -12.19 8.75
C LYS A 69 -19.63 -10.81 8.47
N ALA A 70 -20.92 -10.70 8.20
CA ALA A 70 -21.56 -9.41 8.43
C ALA A 70 -21.23 -9.06 9.90
N SER A 71 -20.38 -8.06 10.10
CA SER A 71 -20.09 -7.58 11.45
C SER A 71 -21.42 -7.36 12.16
N GLN A 72 -21.51 -7.51 13.48
CA GLN A 72 -22.81 -7.50 14.18
C GLN A 72 -23.68 -6.25 13.92
N HIS A 73 -23.09 -5.20 13.34
CA HIS A 73 -23.74 -3.96 12.91
C HIS A 73 -23.91 -3.79 11.39
N GLN A 74 -23.41 -4.71 10.58
CA GLN A 74 -23.66 -4.73 9.14
C GLN A 74 -24.95 -5.49 8.89
N ASP A 75 -25.93 -4.79 8.31
CA ASP A 75 -27.19 -5.39 7.89
C ASP A 75 -26.89 -6.63 7.04
N GLN A 76 -27.31 -7.81 7.53
CA GLN A 76 -27.16 -9.09 6.82
C GLN A 76 -27.73 -9.01 5.39
N ARG A 77 -28.69 -8.11 5.14
CA ARG A 77 -29.26 -7.85 3.80
C ARG A 77 -28.29 -7.19 2.82
N ASN A 78 -27.19 -6.59 3.30
CA ASN A 78 -26.19 -5.93 2.46
C ASN A 78 -24.91 -6.77 2.30
N LYS A 79 -24.95 -8.05 2.70
CA LYS A 79 -23.87 -9.01 2.44
C LYS A 79 -23.78 -9.25 0.93
N LYS A 80 -22.65 -8.88 0.33
CA LYS A 80 -22.42 -9.03 -1.12
C LYS A 80 -21.85 -10.38 -1.51
N THR A 81 -21.63 -11.26 -0.53
CA THR A 81 -21.03 -12.58 -0.68
C THR A 81 -21.88 -13.61 0.06
N TRP A 82 -21.85 -14.86 -0.37
CA TRP A 82 -22.52 -15.98 0.29
C TRP A 82 -21.48 -16.93 0.89
N ASP A 83 -21.89 -17.76 1.83
CA ASP A 83 -20.96 -18.53 2.68
C ASP A 83 -20.07 -19.48 1.87
N ASP A 84 -20.61 -20.09 0.82
CA ASP A 84 -19.86 -21.00 -0.07
C ASP A 84 -19.26 -20.30 -1.31
N MET A 85 -19.26 -18.96 -1.36
CA MET A 85 -18.76 -18.23 -2.51
C MET A 85 -17.26 -18.50 -2.70
N ARG A 86 -16.89 -18.90 -3.92
CA ARG A 86 -15.50 -19.05 -4.36
C ARG A 86 -15.15 -17.98 -5.37
N THR A 87 -13.90 -17.54 -5.38
CA THR A 87 -13.40 -16.68 -6.45
C THR A 87 -13.46 -17.42 -7.79
N ASN A 88 -13.83 -16.69 -8.85
CA ASN A 88 -13.78 -17.18 -10.23
C ASN A 88 -12.40 -16.97 -10.88
N LEU A 89 -11.44 -16.40 -10.14
CA LEU A 89 -10.07 -16.15 -10.60
C LEU A 89 -9.09 -17.12 -9.94
N SER A 90 -8.05 -17.49 -10.68
CA SER A 90 -6.92 -18.25 -10.15
C SER A 90 -6.16 -17.42 -9.11
N ARG A 91 -5.64 -18.07 -8.06
CA ARG A 91 -4.80 -17.41 -7.05
C ARG A 91 -3.62 -16.67 -7.65
N TYR A 92 -3.05 -17.16 -8.76
CA TYR A 92 -1.90 -16.55 -9.42
C TYR A 92 -2.24 -15.27 -10.20
N THR A 93 -3.51 -15.08 -10.58
CA THR A 93 -3.94 -13.91 -11.34
C THR A 93 -4.54 -12.83 -10.44
N CYS A 94 -5.01 -13.18 -9.24
CA CYS A 94 -5.64 -12.24 -8.31
C CYS A 94 -4.81 -11.90 -7.06
N CYS A 95 -3.71 -12.60 -6.78
CA CYS A 95 -2.85 -12.27 -5.65
C CYS A 95 -2.08 -10.97 -5.87
N PHE A 96 -1.77 -10.26 -4.77
CA PHE A 96 -0.78 -9.19 -4.83
C PHE A 96 0.59 -9.79 -5.15
N PRO A 97 1.33 -9.24 -6.13
CA PRO A 97 2.54 -9.87 -6.67
C PRO A 97 3.68 -9.98 -5.65
N ASP A 98 3.66 -9.16 -4.60
CA ASP A 98 4.67 -9.09 -3.56
C ASP A 98 4.14 -9.49 -2.18
N TYR A 99 3.05 -10.26 -2.14
CA TYR A 99 2.50 -10.85 -0.93
C TYR A 99 2.21 -12.35 -1.16
N PRO A 100 2.90 -13.25 -0.45
CA PRO A 100 2.66 -14.68 -0.59
C PRO A 100 1.25 -15.06 -0.10
N TRP A 101 0.65 -16.03 -0.78
CA TRP A 101 -0.67 -16.58 -0.46
C TRP A 101 -0.56 -17.91 0.26
#